data_AF-A0A923B6W6-F1
#
_entry.id   AF-A0A923B6W6-F1
#
_cell.length_a   1.000
_cell.length_b   1.000
_cell.length_c   1.000
_cell.angle_alpha   90.00
_cell.angle_beta   90.00
_cell.angle_gamma   90.00
#
_symmetry.space_group_name_H-M   'P 1'
#
loop_
_entity.id
_entity.type
_entity.pdbx_description
1 polymer ?
#
loop_
_entity_poly.entity_id
_entity_poly.type
_entity_poly.pdbx_seq_one_letter_code
_entity_poly.pdbx_strand_id
1 'polypeptide(L)' 'IDAITAAQFDAVPALETAGVITRYEEDRIQAYFGGGYMYATPERSEAWI' A
#
# COMPACT_ATOMS: atom_id res chain seq x y z
N ILE A 1 10.45 -2.75 5.51
CA ILE A 1 9.30 -2.83 4.58
C ILE A 1 9.85 -2.85 3.17
N ASP A 2 9.44 -3.81 2.36
CA ASP A 2 9.80 -3.96 0.94
C ASP A 2 8.61 -3.79 -0.01
N ALA A 3 7.38 -3.64 0.52
CA ALA A 3 6.16 -3.51 -0.28
C ALA A 3 6.11 -2.21 -1.10
N ILE A 4 6.52 -1.06 -0.56
CA ILE A 4 6.44 0.25 -1.24
C ILE A 4 7.74 1.06 -1.11
N THR A 5 7.93 2.05 -1.98
CA THR A 5 9.03 3.02 -1.91
C THR A 5 8.78 4.09 -0.85
N ALA A 6 9.83 4.82 -0.44
CA ALA A 6 9.71 5.88 0.55
C ALA A 6 8.70 6.98 0.14
N ALA A 7 8.69 7.38 -1.13
CA ALA A 7 7.79 8.42 -1.63
C ALA A 7 6.31 7.99 -1.65
N GLN A 8 6.03 6.68 -1.72
CA GLN A 8 4.67 6.16 -1.76
C GLN A 8 3.98 6.22 -0.38
N PHE A 9 4.71 6.42 0.71
CA PHE A 9 4.09 6.59 2.04
C PHE A 9 3.14 7.80 2.09
N ASP A 10 3.41 8.84 1.30
CA ASP A 10 2.56 10.05 1.24
C ASP A 10 1.15 9.78 0.70
N ALA A 11 0.95 8.66 0.01
CA ALA A 11 -0.32 8.27 -0.61
C ALA A 11 -1.03 7.11 0.11
N VAL A 12 -0.50 6.64 1.25
CA VAL A 12 -1.17 5.61 2.06
C VAL A 12 -2.52 6.16 2.55
N PRO A 13 -3.63 5.38 2.46
CA PRO A 13 -4.91 5.79 3.02
C PRO A 13 -4.78 6.11 4.52
N ALA A 14 -5.18 7.33 4.89
CA ALA A 14 -5.20 7.76 6.29
C ALA A 14 -6.48 7.31 6.98
N LEU A 15 -6.41 7.20 8.31
CA LEU A 15 -7.58 7.06 9.16
C LEU A 15 -8.38 8.36 9.13
N GLU A 16 -9.70 8.26 9.05
CA GLU A 16 -10.59 9.41 9.19
C GLU A 16 -10.64 9.89 10.64
N THR A 17 -10.71 8.96 11.60
CA THR A 17 -10.75 9.25 13.03
C THR A 17 -9.53 8.70 13.75
N ALA A 18 -8.77 9.56 14.43
CA ALA A 18 -7.57 9.14 15.14
C ALA A 18 -7.89 8.12 16.25
N GLY A 19 -7.15 7.00 16.26
CA GLY A 19 -7.29 5.94 17.26
C GLY A 19 -8.46 4.99 17.03
N VAL A 20 -9.21 5.16 15.94
CA VAL A 20 -10.27 4.25 15.51
C VAL A 20 -9.98 3.82 14.09
N ILE A 21 -10.19 2.53 13.81
CA ILE A 21 -10.09 2.01 12.45
C ILE A 21 -11.36 1.22 12.15
N THR A 22 -11.98 1.53 11.01
CA THR A 22 -13.11 0.79 10.48
C THR A 22 -12.62 -0.39 9.64
N ARG A 23 -13.46 -1.41 9.46
CA ARG A 23 -13.13 -2.54 8.57
C ARG A 23 -12.78 -2.11 7.14
N TYR A 24 -13.41 -1.03 6.66
CA TYR A 24 -13.13 -0.50 5.33
C TYR A 24 -11.74 0.16 5.25
N GLU A 25 -11.34 0.89 6.28
CA GLU A 25 -9.99 1.47 6.36
C GLU A 25 -8.92 0.39 6.52
N GLU A 26 -9.18 -0.65 7.32
CA GLU A 26 -8.31 -1.84 7.43
C GLU A 26 -8.04 -2.44 6.06
N ASP A 27 -9.10 -2.77 5.31
CA ASP A 27 -9.00 -3.37 3.99
C ASP A 27 -8.23 -2.47 3.01
N ARG A 28 -8.49 -1.15 3.02
CA ARG A 28 -7.80 -0.21 2.12
C ARG A 28 -6.32 -0.08 2.42
N ILE A 29 -5.95 0.02 3.69
CA ILE A 29 -4.55 0.15 4.09
C ILE A 29 -3.81 -1.13 3.74
N GLN A 30 -4.37 -2.31 4.06
CA GLN A 30 -3.75 -3.59 3.71
C GLN A 30 -3.61 -3.76 2.20
N ALA A 31 -4.66 -3.44 1.43
CA ALA A 31 -4.63 -3.51 -0.03
C ALA A 31 -3.57 -2.59 -0.65
N TYR A 32 -3.33 -1.41 -0.08
CA TYR A 32 -2.31 -0.48 -0.57
C TYR A 32 -0.91 -1.10 -0.51
N PHE A 33 -0.53 -1.67 0.62
CA PHE A 33 0.76 -2.35 0.75
C PHE A 33 0.81 -3.66 -0.04
N GLY A 34 -0.29 -4.41 -0.08
CA GLY A 34 -0.42 -5.64 -0.89
C GLY A 34 -0.20 -5.38 -2.38
N GLY A 35 -0.77 -4.29 -2.92
CA GLY A 35 -0.58 -3.85 -4.29
C GLY A 35 0.86 -3.44 -4.60
N GLY A 36 1.59 -2.91 -3.60
CA GLY A 36 2.99 -2.52 -3.74
C GLY A 36 3.92 -3.67 -4.18
N TYR A 37 3.60 -4.92 -3.82
CA TYR A 37 4.38 -6.08 -4.26
C TYR A 37 4.36 -6.27 -5.79
N MET A 38 3.33 -5.78 -6.48
CA MET A 38 3.23 -5.83 -7.95
C MET A 38 3.51 -4.46 -8.60
N TYR A 39 3.16 -3.36 -7.93
CA TYR A 39 3.06 -2.04 -8.57
C TYR A 39 3.96 -0.96 -7.96
N ALA A 40 4.76 -1.25 -6.94
CA ALA A 40 5.61 -0.23 -6.33
C ALA A 40 6.71 0.29 -7.27
N THR A 41 7.21 -0.56 -8.18
CA THR A 41 8.14 -0.17 -9.24
C THR A 41 7.73 -0.86 -10.55
N PRO A 42 8.04 -0.29 -11.73
CA PRO A 42 7.65 -0.87 -13.02
C PRO A 42 8.13 -2.32 -13.21
N GLU A 43 9.32 -2.65 -12.71
CA GLU A 43 9.93 -3.97 -12.89
C GLU A 43 9.17 -5.09 -12.16
N ARG A 44 8.40 -4.76 -11.12
CA ARG A 44 7.64 -5.76 -10.34
C ARG A 44 6.47 -6.34 -11.10
N SER A 45 5.94 -5.60 -12.07
CA SER A 45 4.83 -6.09 -12.90
C SER A 45 5.27 -6.91 -14.11
N GLU A 46 6.56 -6.90 -14.41
CA GLU A 46 7.12 -7.60 -15.55
C GLU A 46 7.32 -9.09 -15.26
N ALA A 47 7.38 -9.89 -16.33
CA ALA A 47 7.74 -11.29 -16.19
C ALA A 47 9.15 -11.43 -15.61
N TRP A 48 9.31 -12.38 -14.69
CA TRP A 48 10.63 -12.75 -14.22
C TRP A 48 11.26 -13.74 -15.20
N ILE A 49 12.39 -13.31 -15.79
CA ILE A 49 13.17 -13.95 -16.87
C ILE A 49 12.63 -13.65 -18.27
#